data_AF-A0A8M1FVC0-F1
#
_entry.id   AF-A0A8M1FVC0-F1
#
_cell.length_a   1.000
_cell.length_b   1.000
_cell.length_c   1.000
_cell.angle_alpha   90.00
_cell.angle_beta   90.00
_cell.angle_gamma   90.00
#
_symmetry.space_group_name_H-M   'P 1'
#
loop_
_entity.id
_entity.type
_entity.pdbx_description
1 polymer ?
#
loop_
_entity_poly.entity_id
_entity_poly.type
_entity_poly.pdbx_seq_one_letter_code
_entity_poly.pdbx_strand_id
1 'polypeptide(L)'
;MQFLLLTVGLALVCGLQAQEEPPENLEELSGIWYTAALASNNSALIEPGGHFRVFVNSLSTSDGNLNGQMLIPQEDGCEKVSLTVYKTETNNKFKLEFWGHDDFYLKEAQPPAYLVLYIINHNNDETNLVANLLVRDPSTQQDFLQTFESACEDLGLRQDQILVVNAGEKVRGDEDQGKRKSGRSAASKAKKSLRRTETRRWHHTARPGDELPRGREGAQMRESYDKTNVKPNQR
;
A
#
# COMPACT_ATOMS: atom_id res chain seq x y z
N MET A 1 24.59 -20.63 47.37
CA MET A 1 23.54 -19.67 46.95
C MET A 1 24.19 -18.51 46.19
N GLN A 2 24.73 -18.74 44.98
CA GLN A 2 25.42 -17.66 44.23
C GLN A 2 25.42 -17.92 42.71
N PHE A 3 25.42 -19.19 42.29
CA PHE A 3 25.33 -19.56 40.88
C PHE A 3 23.94 -19.37 40.25
N LEU A 4 22.86 -19.45 41.04
CA LEU A 4 21.49 -19.24 40.54
C LEU A 4 21.19 -17.79 40.16
N LEU A 5 21.82 -16.82 40.81
CA LEU A 5 21.63 -15.39 40.48
C LEU A 5 22.35 -15.01 39.18
N LEU A 6 23.49 -15.65 38.88
CA LEU A 6 24.25 -15.42 37.65
C LEU A 6 23.53 -15.98 36.41
N THR A 7 22.82 -17.12 36.55
CA THR A 7 22.06 -17.70 35.43
C THR A 7 20.79 -16.92 35.10
N VAL A 8 20.13 -16.33 36.11
CA VAL A 8 18.94 -15.49 35.90
C VAL A 8 19.33 -14.14 35.28
N GLY A 9 20.48 -13.58 35.64
CA GLY A 9 21.00 -12.35 35.03
C GLY A 9 21.40 -12.52 33.57
N LEU A 10 21.94 -13.68 33.17
CA LEU A 10 22.39 -13.92 31.81
C LEU A 10 21.25 -14.26 30.84
N ALA A 11 20.19 -14.93 31.32
CA ALA A 11 18.98 -15.16 30.52
C ALA A 11 18.21 -13.87 30.19
N LEU A 12 18.31 -12.85 31.06
CA LEU A 12 17.68 -11.55 30.84
C LEU A 12 18.35 -10.74 29.71
N VAL A 13 19.61 -11.05 29.37
CA VAL A 13 20.39 -10.33 28.35
C VAL A 13 20.11 -10.82 26.91
N CYS A 14 19.46 -11.97 26.74
CA CYS A 14 19.16 -12.52 25.40
C CYS A 14 17.79 -12.14 24.83
N GLY A 15 16.95 -11.40 25.57
CA GLY A 15 15.60 -11.06 25.14
C GLY A 15 15.41 -9.63 24.61
N LEU A 16 16.45 -8.79 24.68
CA LEU A 16 16.38 -7.44 24.14
C LEU A 16 16.87 -7.47 22.68
N GLN A 17 16.08 -8.10 21.81
CA GLN A 17 16.10 -7.69 20.41
C GLN A 17 15.70 -6.22 20.44
N ALA A 18 16.69 -5.33 20.34
CA ALA A 18 16.45 -3.91 20.20
C ALA A 18 15.42 -3.77 19.08
N GLN A 19 14.29 -3.12 19.34
CA GLN A 19 13.48 -2.58 18.25
C GLN A 19 14.46 -1.70 17.47
N GLU A 20 14.88 -2.18 16.30
CA GLU A 20 15.78 -1.41 15.45
C GLU A 20 15.04 -0.14 15.09
N GLU A 21 15.62 0.99 15.49
CA GLU A 21 15.06 2.29 15.16
C GLU A 21 14.90 2.38 13.63
N PRO A 22 13.80 2.95 13.15
CA PRO A 22 13.59 3.21 11.74
C PRO A 22 14.80 3.95 11.13
N PRO A 23 15.18 3.68 9.87
CA PRO A 23 16.39 4.21 9.29
C PRO A 23 16.29 5.72 9.20
N GLU A 24 17.35 6.40 9.67
CA GLU A 24 17.44 7.86 9.62
C GLU A 24 17.47 8.36 8.16
N ASN A 25 17.97 7.53 7.24
CA ASN A 25 18.11 7.84 5.82
C ASN A 25 17.14 7.00 4.95
N LEU A 26 16.12 7.66 4.39
CA LEU A 26 15.14 7.02 3.50
C LEU A 26 15.74 6.45 2.22
N GLU A 27 16.93 6.92 1.79
CA GLU A 27 17.63 6.37 0.64
C GLU A 27 17.94 4.88 0.79
N GLU A 28 18.12 4.39 2.02
CA GLU A 28 18.37 2.97 2.29
C GLU A 28 17.17 2.09 1.92
N LEU A 29 15.96 2.67 1.90
CA LEU A 29 14.73 2.00 1.49
C LEU A 29 14.63 1.87 -0.03
N SER A 30 15.43 2.60 -0.82
CA SER A 30 15.35 2.57 -2.27
C SER A 30 15.66 1.19 -2.86
N GLY A 31 15.02 0.84 -3.98
CA GLY A 31 15.24 -0.40 -4.73
C GLY A 31 13.98 -1.26 -4.85
N ILE A 32 14.17 -2.50 -5.31
CA ILE A 32 13.10 -3.48 -5.49
C ILE A 32 12.67 -4.05 -4.14
N TRP A 33 11.37 -4.27 -4.00
CA TRP A 33 10.73 -4.89 -2.84
C TRP A 33 9.62 -5.80 -3.31
N TYR A 34 9.33 -6.83 -2.53
CA TYR A 34 8.24 -7.77 -2.78
C TYR A 34 7.36 -7.86 -1.55
N THR A 35 6.06 -7.62 -1.73
CA THR A 35 5.09 -7.83 -0.65
C THR A 35 4.93 -9.32 -0.37
N ALA A 36 5.19 -9.73 0.86
CA ALA A 36 5.14 -11.11 1.33
C ALA A 36 3.90 -11.41 2.20
N ALA A 37 3.37 -10.41 2.89
CA ALA A 37 2.13 -10.54 3.66
C ALA A 37 1.43 -9.18 3.81
N LEU A 38 0.11 -9.25 3.96
CA LEU A 38 -0.76 -8.13 4.32
C LEU A 38 -1.51 -8.48 5.60
N ALA A 39 -1.93 -7.49 6.38
CA ALA A 39 -2.86 -7.71 7.48
C ALA A 39 -3.77 -6.50 7.66
N SER A 40 -5.00 -6.70 8.11
CA SER A 40 -5.91 -5.58 8.37
C SER A 40 -6.99 -5.90 9.38
N ASN A 41 -7.40 -4.90 10.16
CA ASN A 41 -8.57 -5.03 11.02
C ASN A 41 -9.88 -5.17 10.21
N ASN A 42 -9.84 -4.89 8.90
CA ASN A 42 -10.91 -5.06 7.94
C ASN A 42 -10.41 -5.87 6.73
N SER A 43 -10.67 -7.19 6.72
CA SER A 43 -10.11 -8.10 5.70
C SER A 43 -10.52 -7.74 4.27
N ALA A 44 -11.71 -7.14 4.08
CA ALA A 44 -12.20 -6.73 2.76
C ALA A 44 -11.29 -5.72 2.06
N LEU A 45 -10.45 -4.98 2.80
CA LEU A 45 -9.48 -4.04 2.23
C LEU A 45 -8.31 -4.74 1.55
N ILE A 46 -7.93 -5.94 2.00
CA ILE A 46 -6.73 -6.67 1.55
C ILE A 46 -7.07 -7.94 0.76
N GLU A 47 -8.35 -8.30 0.66
CA GLU A 47 -8.87 -9.38 -0.17
C GLU A 47 -8.89 -8.99 -1.67
N PRO A 48 -9.07 -9.95 -2.61
CA PRO A 48 -9.17 -9.64 -4.04
C PRO A 48 -10.23 -8.56 -4.35
N GLY A 49 -9.79 -7.46 -4.96
CA GLY A 49 -10.65 -6.31 -5.27
C GLY A 49 -10.74 -5.26 -4.17
N GLY A 50 -10.15 -5.52 -3.00
CA GLY A 50 -10.00 -4.56 -1.91
C GLY A 50 -9.07 -3.41 -2.27
N HIS A 51 -9.33 -2.24 -1.69
CA HIS A 51 -8.60 -1.00 -2.02
C HIS A 51 -7.11 -1.04 -1.66
N PHE A 52 -6.76 -1.80 -0.61
CA PHE A 52 -5.39 -2.00 -0.17
C PHE A 52 -4.80 -3.35 -0.59
N ARG A 53 -5.43 -4.06 -1.55
CA ARG A 53 -4.83 -5.20 -2.25
C ARG A 53 -3.78 -4.68 -3.25
N VAL A 54 -2.70 -4.11 -2.72
CA VAL A 54 -1.66 -3.43 -3.49
C VAL A 54 -0.31 -4.03 -3.13
N PHE A 55 0.52 -4.30 -4.14
CA PHE A 55 1.84 -4.90 -3.97
C PHE A 55 2.92 -3.87 -4.29
N VAL A 56 3.90 -3.73 -3.41
CA VAL A 56 5.06 -2.87 -3.68
C VAL A 56 5.94 -3.55 -4.73
N ASN A 57 6.38 -2.81 -5.74
CA ASN A 57 7.36 -3.26 -6.73
C ASN A 57 8.72 -2.61 -6.51
N SER A 58 8.73 -1.32 -6.22
CA SER A 58 9.97 -0.61 -5.92
C SER A 58 9.71 0.63 -5.09
N LEU A 59 10.69 1.00 -4.28
CA LEU A 59 10.74 2.27 -3.58
C LEU A 59 11.89 3.10 -4.16
N SER A 60 11.72 4.42 -4.17
CA SER A 60 12.77 5.38 -4.48
C SER A 60 12.52 6.65 -3.70
N THR A 61 13.48 7.56 -3.69
CA THR A 61 13.38 8.85 -2.99
C THR A 61 13.46 9.99 -3.99
N SER A 62 12.75 11.07 -3.72
CA SER A 62 12.88 12.35 -4.43
C SER A 62 12.48 13.48 -3.50
N ASP A 63 13.28 14.54 -3.45
CA ASP A 63 12.97 15.75 -2.67
C ASP A 63 12.66 15.47 -1.19
N GLY A 64 13.35 14.48 -0.60
CA GLY A 64 13.16 14.06 0.80
C GLY A 64 11.91 13.22 1.07
N ASN A 65 11.14 12.87 0.03
CA ASN A 65 9.96 12.01 0.10
C ASN A 65 10.25 10.62 -0.46
N LEU A 66 9.44 9.64 -0.05
CA LEU A 66 9.49 8.28 -0.58
C LEU A 66 8.47 8.15 -1.72
N ASN A 67 8.84 7.48 -2.80
CA ASN A 67 7.98 7.19 -3.94
C ASN A 67 7.90 5.67 -4.10
N GLY A 68 6.67 5.14 -4.08
CA GLY A 68 6.40 3.74 -4.31
C GLY A 68 5.87 3.50 -5.73
N GLN A 69 6.49 2.58 -6.47
CA GLN A 69 5.83 1.94 -7.60
C GLN A 69 5.07 0.74 -7.07
N MET A 70 3.76 0.73 -7.35
CA MET A 70 2.81 -0.23 -6.84
C MET A 70 2.18 -1.03 -7.98
N LEU A 71 1.82 -2.28 -7.71
CA LEU A 71 1.08 -3.16 -8.58
C LEU A 71 -0.30 -3.42 -7.97
N ILE A 72 -1.34 -3.02 -8.69
CA ILE A 72 -2.73 -3.28 -8.33
C ILE A 72 -3.27 -4.39 -9.22
N PRO A 73 -3.64 -5.57 -8.69
CA PRO A 73 -4.24 -6.64 -9.46
C PRO A 73 -5.59 -6.19 -10.06
N GLN A 74 -5.81 -6.56 -11.31
CA GLN A 74 -7.04 -6.34 -12.08
C GLN A 74 -7.45 -7.65 -12.74
N GLU A 75 -8.68 -7.73 -13.25
CA GLU A 75 -9.17 -8.94 -13.95
C GLU A 75 -8.26 -9.38 -15.10
N ASP A 76 -7.75 -8.42 -15.88
CA ASP A 76 -6.94 -8.64 -17.08
C ASP A 76 -5.42 -8.45 -16.87
N GLY A 77 -4.95 -8.34 -15.62
CA GLY A 77 -3.53 -8.19 -15.34
C GLY A 77 -3.23 -7.32 -14.13
N CYS A 78 -2.20 -6.47 -14.22
CA CYS A 78 -1.82 -5.53 -13.17
C CYS A 78 -1.72 -4.11 -13.70
N GLU A 79 -2.25 -3.19 -12.92
CA GLU A 79 -2.05 -1.76 -13.12
C GLU A 79 -0.83 -1.30 -12.30
N LYS A 80 0.08 -0.56 -12.94
CA LYS A 80 1.19 0.11 -12.26
C LYS A 80 0.75 1.51 -11.84
N VAL A 81 0.86 1.80 -10.55
CA VAL A 81 0.53 3.10 -9.96
C VAL A 81 1.74 3.62 -9.21
N SER A 82 2.04 4.90 -9.34
CA SER A 82 3.06 5.57 -8.53
C SER A 82 2.38 6.35 -7.41
N LEU A 83 2.85 6.15 -6.17
CA LEU A 83 2.38 6.88 -4.99
C LEU A 83 3.55 7.64 -4.37
N THR A 84 3.32 8.88 -3.97
CA THR A 84 4.28 9.66 -3.18
C THR A 84 3.84 9.62 -1.72
N VAL A 85 4.78 9.23 -0.87
CA VAL A 85 4.67 9.13 0.58
C VAL A 85 5.50 10.27 1.16
N TYR A 86 4.80 11.27 1.70
CA TYR A 86 5.37 12.54 2.11
C TYR A 86 5.96 12.44 3.52
N LYS A 87 7.21 12.85 3.67
CA LYS A 87 7.87 12.88 4.98
C LYS A 87 7.16 13.87 5.91
N THR A 88 7.09 13.52 7.20
CA THR A 88 6.63 14.44 8.25
C THR A 88 7.77 14.84 9.18
N GLU A 89 7.49 15.74 10.14
CA GLU A 89 8.44 16.11 11.19
C GLU A 89 8.70 14.97 12.19
N THR A 90 7.77 14.01 12.29
CA THR A 90 7.91 12.83 13.15
C THR A 90 8.61 11.72 12.36
N ASN A 91 9.70 11.18 12.90
CA ASN A 91 10.62 10.34 12.13
C ASN A 91 9.96 9.26 11.30
N ASN A 92 9.55 8.14 11.80
CA ASN A 92 8.93 7.06 11.02
C ASN A 92 7.49 7.30 10.53
N LYS A 93 7.00 8.56 10.55
CA LYS A 93 5.64 8.90 10.14
C LYS A 93 5.65 9.68 8.83
N PHE A 94 4.75 9.27 7.94
CA PHE A 94 4.58 9.83 6.62
C PHE A 94 3.11 10.09 6.34
N LYS A 95 2.83 10.94 5.35
CA LYS A 95 1.48 11.16 4.82
C LYS A 95 1.35 10.51 3.46
N LEU A 96 0.25 9.83 3.24
CA LEU A 96 -0.13 9.26 1.96
C LEU A 96 -1.59 9.66 1.68
N GLU A 97 -1.89 9.88 0.40
CA GLU A 97 -3.26 10.12 -0.07
C GLU A 97 -3.62 8.98 -1.02
N PHE A 98 -4.18 7.91 -0.49
CA PHE A 98 -4.59 6.74 -1.26
C PHE A 98 -5.89 6.16 -0.72
N TRP A 99 -7.00 6.45 -1.40
CA TRP A 99 -8.35 6.07 -0.94
C TRP A 99 -8.70 6.69 0.44
N GLY A 100 -8.58 8.01 0.51
CA GLY A 100 -8.78 8.78 1.73
C GLY A 100 -7.47 9.37 2.22
N HIS A 101 -7.44 9.71 3.51
CA HIS A 101 -6.25 10.24 4.16
C HIS A 101 -5.55 9.13 4.95
N ASP A 102 -4.27 8.93 4.68
CA ASP A 102 -3.49 7.84 5.27
C ASP A 102 -2.32 8.39 6.10
N ASP A 103 -2.30 8.01 7.38
CA ASP A 103 -1.07 8.08 8.17
C ASP A 103 -0.26 6.80 7.90
N PHE A 104 0.88 6.93 7.23
CA PHE A 104 1.76 5.83 6.88
C PHE A 104 2.95 5.77 7.85
N TYR A 105 3.30 4.57 8.31
CA TYR A 105 4.32 4.35 9.32
C TYR A 105 5.29 3.25 8.93
N LEU A 106 6.56 3.47 9.24
CA LEU A 106 7.60 2.45 9.22
C LEU A 106 7.76 1.87 10.63
N LYS A 107 7.27 0.65 10.84
CA LYS A 107 7.24 -0.03 12.15
C LYS A 107 8.58 -0.70 12.44
N GLU A 108 9.10 -1.45 11.49
CA GLU A 108 10.41 -2.10 11.56
C GLU A 108 11.12 -2.04 10.22
N ALA A 109 12.44 -1.95 10.24
CA ALA A 109 13.22 -1.87 9.03
C ALA A 109 14.60 -2.46 9.19
N GLN A 110 14.88 -3.50 8.38
CA GLN A 110 16.23 -3.92 8.04
C GLN A 110 16.37 -3.77 6.52
N PRO A 111 16.73 -2.57 6.02
CA PRO A 111 16.68 -2.26 4.59
C PRO A 111 17.37 -3.27 3.65
N PRO A 112 18.45 -3.97 4.06
CA PRO A 112 19.03 -5.05 3.25
C PRO A 112 18.17 -6.32 3.13
N ALA A 113 17.13 -6.48 3.95
CA ALA A 113 16.38 -7.72 4.13
C ALA A 113 14.85 -7.54 4.07
N TYR A 114 14.26 -6.81 5.02
CA TYR A 114 12.81 -6.70 5.17
C TYR A 114 12.37 -5.33 5.69
N LEU A 115 11.09 -5.02 5.48
CA LEU A 115 10.40 -3.88 6.12
C LEU A 115 9.04 -4.34 6.64
N VAL A 116 8.63 -3.81 7.79
CA VAL A 116 7.24 -3.82 8.24
C VAL A 116 6.71 -2.40 8.25
N LEU A 117 5.64 -2.18 7.49
CA LEU A 117 4.95 -0.89 7.35
C LEU A 117 3.49 -1.06 7.72
N TYR A 118 2.87 0.00 8.23
CA TYR A 118 1.43 0.04 8.41
C TYR A 118 0.83 1.40 8.07
N ILE A 119 -0.45 1.37 7.76
CA ILE A 119 -1.27 2.51 7.38
C ILE A 119 -2.43 2.58 8.36
N ILE A 120 -2.68 3.76 8.89
CA ILE A 120 -3.97 4.12 9.49
C ILE A 120 -4.72 4.93 8.44
N ASN A 121 -5.69 4.28 7.80
CA ASN A 121 -6.53 4.88 6.76
C ASN A 121 -7.77 5.50 7.40
N HIS A 122 -8.02 6.77 7.09
CA HIS A 122 -9.22 7.50 7.48
C HIS A 122 -10.05 7.77 6.24
N ASN A 123 -11.19 7.09 6.12
CA ASN A 123 -12.08 7.21 4.98
C ASN A 123 -13.54 7.05 5.39
N ASN A 124 -14.42 7.96 4.95
CA ASN A 124 -15.86 7.95 5.25
C ASN A 124 -16.21 7.72 6.74
N ASP A 125 -15.53 8.44 7.65
CA ASP A 125 -15.67 8.32 9.11
C ASP A 125 -15.26 6.96 9.71
N GLU A 126 -14.67 6.06 8.90
CA GLU A 126 -14.06 4.81 9.36
C GLU A 126 -12.54 4.95 9.45
N THR A 127 -11.97 4.33 10.48
CA THR A 127 -10.51 4.19 10.64
C THR A 127 -10.14 2.72 10.51
N ASN A 128 -9.34 2.41 9.50
CA ASN A 128 -8.87 1.05 9.23
C ASN A 128 -7.35 0.98 9.37
N LEU A 129 -6.84 -0.14 9.87
CA LEU A 129 -5.40 -0.41 9.96
C LEU A 129 -5.04 -1.43 8.88
N VAL A 130 -3.99 -1.15 8.10
CA VAL A 130 -3.44 -2.08 7.11
C VAL A 130 -1.93 -2.20 7.31
N ALA A 131 -1.42 -3.40 7.58
CA ALA A 131 0.00 -3.70 7.72
C ALA A 131 0.53 -4.50 6.52
N ASN A 132 1.81 -4.35 6.22
CA ASN A 132 2.50 -4.97 5.09
C ASN A 132 3.88 -5.48 5.53
N LEU A 133 4.21 -6.71 5.13
CA LEU A 133 5.58 -7.22 5.13
C LEU A 133 6.16 -7.09 3.72
N LEU A 134 7.30 -6.42 3.60
CA LEU A 134 8.10 -6.38 2.38
C LEU A 134 9.42 -7.11 2.59
N VAL A 135 9.87 -7.84 1.58
CA VAL A 135 11.18 -8.51 1.56
C VAL A 135 11.97 -8.10 0.32
N ARG A 136 13.31 -8.10 0.43
CA ARG A 136 14.22 -7.86 -0.69
C ARG A 136 14.33 -9.07 -1.62
N ASP A 137 14.31 -10.26 -1.04
CA ASP A 137 14.41 -11.54 -1.74
C ASP A 137 13.17 -12.38 -1.42
N PRO A 138 12.35 -12.76 -2.41
CA PRO A 138 11.19 -13.62 -2.18
C PRO A 138 11.51 -14.96 -1.50
N SER A 139 12.73 -15.48 -1.64
CA SER A 139 13.15 -16.74 -1.02
C SER A 139 13.28 -16.65 0.50
N THR A 140 13.44 -15.44 1.06
CA THR A 140 13.56 -15.21 2.50
C THR A 140 12.22 -14.88 3.17
N GLN A 141 11.11 -14.90 2.41
CA GLN A 141 9.77 -14.60 2.94
C GLN A 141 9.46 -15.39 4.22
N GLN A 142 9.76 -16.69 4.24
CA GLN A 142 9.44 -17.55 5.38
C GLN A 142 10.24 -17.18 6.64
N ASP A 143 11.41 -16.58 6.48
CA ASP A 143 12.29 -16.18 7.58
C ASP A 143 11.71 -14.98 8.36
N PHE A 144 10.86 -14.17 7.71
CA PHE A 144 10.32 -12.92 8.28
C PHE A 144 8.82 -12.96 8.60
N LEU A 145 8.12 -14.07 8.35
CA LEU A 145 6.69 -14.18 8.69
C LEU A 145 6.45 -14.07 10.20
N GLN A 146 7.29 -14.71 11.02
CA GLN A 146 7.14 -14.63 12.48
C GLN A 146 7.39 -13.21 13.01
N THR A 147 8.35 -12.49 12.41
CA THR A 147 8.58 -11.06 12.70
C THR A 147 7.35 -10.24 12.38
N PHE A 148 6.72 -10.48 11.22
CA PHE A 148 5.50 -9.78 10.83
C PHE A 148 4.31 -10.12 11.73
N GLU A 149 4.16 -11.37 12.16
CA GLU A 149 3.13 -11.78 13.12
C GLU A 149 3.28 -11.04 14.44
N SER A 150 4.49 -10.99 15.01
CA SER A 150 4.77 -10.22 16.24
C SER A 150 4.48 -8.73 16.07
N ALA A 151 4.87 -8.14 14.94
CA ALA A 151 4.59 -6.74 14.65
C ALA A 151 3.08 -6.47 14.48
N CYS A 152 2.31 -7.44 13.95
CA CYS A 152 0.86 -7.36 13.86
C CYS A 152 0.20 -7.43 15.24
N GLU A 153 0.65 -8.31 16.12
CA GLU A 153 0.15 -8.42 17.49
C GLU A 153 0.36 -7.11 18.28
N ASP A 154 1.54 -6.50 18.16
CA ASP A 154 1.86 -5.17 18.69
C ASP A 154 0.89 -4.08 18.22
N LEU A 155 0.38 -4.20 16.99
CA LEU A 155 -0.58 -3.29 16.38
C LEU A 155 -2.05 -3.65 16.71
N GLY A 156 -2.28 -4.71 17.51
CA GLY A 156 -3.60 -5.19 17.87
C GLY A 156 -4.31 -6.00 16.78
N LEU A 157 -3.57 -6.48 15.77
CA LEU A 157 -4.07 -7.38 14.74
C LEU A 157 -3.89 -8.83 15.17
N ARG A 158 -4.88 -9.66 14.86
CA ARG A 158 -4.85 -11.10 15.14
C ARG A 158 -4.27 -11.88 13.97
N GLN A 159 -3.78 -13.09 14.25
CA GLN A 159 -3.22 -13.97 13.22
C GLN A 159 -4.21 -14.33 12.11
N ASP A 160 -5.51 -14.47 12.42
CA ASP A 160 -6.57 -14.73 11.42
C ASP A 160 -6.84 -13.54 10.49
N GLN A 161 -6.24 -12.38 10.77
CA GLN A 161 -6.33 -11.16 9.97
C GLN A 161 -5.12 -10.97 9.05
N ILE A 162 -4.17 -11.92 9.06
CA ILE A 162 -2.98 -11.93 8.22
C ILE A 162 -3.24 -12.73 6.95
N LEU A 163 -2.97 -12.12 5.80
CA LEU A 163 -2.98 -12.72 4.48
C LEU A 163 -1.54 -12.84 3.96
N VAL A 164 -0.99 -14.05 4.02
CA VAL A 164 0.29 -14.37 3.37
C VAL A 164 0.08 -14.42 1.86
N VAL A 165 0.99 -13.78 1.12
CA VAL A 165 1.01 -13.78 -0.35
C VAL A 165 2.32 -14.35 -0.85
N ASN A 166 2.38 -14.81 -2.10
CA ASN A 166 3.63 -15.31 -2.67
C ASN A 166 4.44 -14.13 -3.24
N ALA A 167 5.48 -13.70 -2.53
CA ALA A 167 6.34 -12.59 -2.93
C ALA A 167 7.01 -12.79 -4.30
N GLY A 168 7.26 -14.04 -4.70
CA GLY A 168 7.91 -14.40 -5.96
C GLY A 168 6.95 -14.64 -7.12
N GLU A 169 5.65 -14.70 -6.85
CA GLU A 169 4.65 -14.85 -7.90
C GLU A 169 4.46 -13.53 -8.62
N LYS A 170 4.74 -13.49 -9.93
CA LYS A 170 4.41 -12.34 -10.75
C LYS A 170 2.92 -12.05 -10.61
N VAL A 171 2.59 -10.89 -10.07
CA VAL A 171 1.22 -10.39 -10.08
C VAL A 171 0.79 -10.36 -11.55
N ARG A 172 -0.21 -11.18 -11.89
CA ARG A 172 -0.54 -11.59 -13.26
C ARG A 172 -0.55 -10.36 -14.19
N GLY A 173 0.21 -10.35 -15.29
CA GLY A 173 0.27 -9.23 -16.24
C GLY A 173 1.65 -8.57 -16.44
N ASP A 174 2.69 -9.06 -15.76
CA ASP A 174 4.10 -8.64 -15.95
C ASP A 174 4.75 -9.21 -17.23
N GLU A 175 3.99 -9.24 -18.34
CA GLU A 175 4.59 -9.30 -19.67
C GLU A 175 5.09 -7.90 -20.03
N ASP A 176 6.41 -7.80 -20.14
CA ASP A 176 7.19 -6.72 -20.72
C ASP A 176 6.41 -5.90 -21.78
N GLN A 177 5.87 -4.75 -21.37
CA GLN A 177 5.20 -3.80 -22.27
C GLN A 177 6.17 -3.20 -23.31
N GLY A 178 7.45 -3.61 -23.33
CA GLY A 178 8.43 -3.30 -24.36
C GLY A 178 8.25 -4.04 -25.69
N LYS A 179 7.51 -5.16 -25.77
CA LYS A 179 7.51 -6.00 -27.01
C LYS A 179 6.18 -6.27 -27.72
N ARG A 180 5.01 -5.89 -27.19
CA ARG A 180 3.71 -6.11 -27.87
C ARG A 180 3.02 -4.82 -28.30
N LYS A 181 3.65 -4.06 -29.20
CA LYS A 181 2.94 -3.11 -30.09
C LYS A 181 2.36 -3.84 -31.32
N SER A 182 1.51 -4.83 -31.12
CA SER A 182 0.48 -5.19 -32.11
C SER A 182 -0.59 -6.06 -31.44
N GLY A 183 -1.86 -5.69 -31.57
CA GLY A 183 -2.96 -6.57 -31.20
C GLY A 183 -3.77 -6.27 -29.93
N ARG A 184 -4.03 -5.01 -29.56
CA ARG A 184 -5.25 -4.71 -28.79
C ARG A 184 -6.44 -4.64 -29.76
N SER A 185 -7.40 -5.56 -29.63
CA SER A 185 -8.66 -5.55 -30.38
C SER A 185 -9.30 -4.16 -30.35
N ALA A 186 -9.80 -3.71 -31.50
CA ALA A 186 -10.46 -2.42 -31.68
C ALA A 186 -11.57 -2.19 -30.64
N ALA A 187 -12.22 -3.26 -30.17
CA ALA A 187 -13.28 -3.19 -29.16
C ALA A 187 -12.77 -2.74 -27.77
N SER A 188 -11.58 -3.17 -27.34
CA SER A 188 -11.00 -2.78 -26.04
C SER A 188 -10.50 -1.33 -26.06
N LYS A 189 -9.86 -0.92 -27.16
CA LYS A 189 -9.50 0.49 -27.39
C LYS A 189 -10.74 1.37 -27.48
N ALA A 190 -11.80 0.92 -28.16
CA ALA A 190 -13.05 1.64 -28.26
C ALA A 190 -13.73 1.80 -26.90
N LYS A 191 -13.79 0.76 -26.06
CA LYS A 191 -14.34 0.87 -24.70
C LYS A 191 -13.56 1.83 -23.81
N LYS A 192 -12.22 1.80 -23.83
CA LYS A 192 -11.38 2.72 -23.03
C LYS A 192 -11.47 4.16 -23.55
N SER A 193 -11.52 4.34 -24.87
CA SER A 193 -11.73 5.65 -25.49
C SER A 193 -13.13 6.18 -25.17
N LEU A 194 -14.17 5.35 -25.27
CA LEU A 194 -15.56 5.74 -25.01
C LEU A 194 -15.74 6.18 -23.57
N ARG A 195 -15.25 5.41 -22.58
CA ARG A 195 -15.27 5.81 -21.16
C ARG A 195 -14.59 7.17 -20.93
N ARG A 196 -13.41 7.38 -21.51
CA ARG A 196 -12.68 8.66 -21.37
C ARG A 196 -13.38 9.83 -22.06
N THR A 197 -14.12 9.57 -23.13
CA THR A 197 -14.90 10.59 -23.86
C THR A 197 -16.20 10.91 -23.13
N GLU A 198 -16.84 9.92 -22.52
CA GLU A 198 -18.05 10.07 -21.71
C GLU A 198 -17.76 10.83 -20.42
N THR A 199 -16.68 10.52 -19.68
CA THR A 199 -16.27 11.30 -18.50
C THR A 199 -16.00 12.76 -18.88
N ARG A 200 -15.31 13.03 -19.99
CA ARG A 200 -15.07 14.41 -20.48
C ARG A 200 -16.35 15.12 -20.92
N ARG A 201 -17.28 14.42 -21.58
CA ARG A 201 -18.55 15.01 -22.01
C ARG A 201 -19.40 15.42 -20.81
N TRP A 202 -19.46 14.58 -19.77
CA TRP A 202 -20.16 14.88 -18.53
C TRP A 202 -19.65 16.16 -17.85
N HIS A 203 -18.33 16.36 -17.75
CA HIS A 203 -17.77 17.60 -17.18
C HIS A 203 -18.18 18.89 -17.91
N HIS A 204 -18.51 18.81 -19.21
CA HIS A 204 -18.90 19.97 -20.00
C HIS A 204 -20.41 20.23 -20.05
N THR A 205 -21.25 19.23 -19.78
CA THR A 205 -22.71 19.34 -19.98
C THR A 205 -23.55 19.15 -18.72
N ALA A 206 -22.99 18.65 -17.62
CA ALA A 206 -23.73 18.39 -16.38
C ALA A 206 -24.27 19.67 -15.72
N ARG A 207 -25.49 19.61 -15.21
CA ARG A 207 -26.11 20.67 -14.39
C ARG A 207 -26.35 20.18 -12.95
N PRO A 208 -26.43 21.09 -11.97
CA PRO A 208 -26.78 20.71 -10.60
C PRO A 208 -28.15 20.00 -10.57
N GLY A 209 -28.16 18.75 -10.11
CA GLY A 209 -29.37 17.92 -9.98
C GLY A 209 -29.50 16.76 -10.96
N ASP A 210 -28.57 16.60 -11.92
CA ASP A 210 -28.58 15.46 -12.84
C ASP A 210 -28.26 14.13 -12.10
N GLU A 211 -29.03 13.07 -12.38
CA GLU A 211 -28.80 11.74 -11.79
C GLU A 211 -27.59 11.04 -12.44
N LEU A 212 -26.68 10.54 -11.61
CA LEU A 212 -25.49 9.80 -12.04
C LEU A 212 -25.83 8.33 -12.37
N PRO A 213 -25.12 7.72 -13.34
CA PRO A 213 -25.26 6.29 -13.64
C PRO A 213 -24.98 5.44 -12.40
N ARG A 214 -25.81 4.42 -12.11
CA ARG A 214 -25.58 3.54 -10.95
C ARG A 214 -24.36 2.62 -11.16
N GLY A 215 -23.58 2.39 -10.11
CA GLY A 215 -22.41 1.51 -10.12
C GLY A 215 -21.06 2.25 -10.16
N ARG A 216 -19.98 1.52 -10.46
CA ARG A 216 -18.58 2.00 -10.39
C ARG A 216 -18.33 3.27 -11.21
N GLU A 217 -19.04 3.43 -12.33
CA GLU A 217 -18.94 4.60 -13.22
C GLU A 217 -19.57 5.86 -12.61
N GLY A 218 -20.68 5.74 -11.88
CA GLY A 218 -21.27 6.86 -11.15
C GLY A 218 -20.41 7.32 -9.97
N ALA A 219 -19.75 6.38 -9.30
CA ALA A 219 -18.85 6.68 -8.19
C ALA A 219 -17.63 7.48 -8.66
N GLN A 220 -16.97 7.04 -9.74
CA GLN A 220 -15.84 7.77 -10.33
C GLN A 220 -16.24 9.15 -10.89
N MET A 221 -17.44 9.27 -11.48
CA MET A 221 -17.93 10.56 -11.96
C MET A 221 -18.31 11.53 -10.83
N ARG A 222 -18.86 11.03 -9.72
CA ARG A 222 -19.16 11.84 -8.53
C ARG A 222 -17.88 12.41 -7.90
N GLU A 223 -16.88 11.55 -7.71
CA GLU A 223 -15.59 11.94 -7.12
C GLU A 223 -14.86 12.99 -7.97
N SER A 224 -14.94 12.87 -9.30
CA SER A 224 -14.35 13.85 -10.22
C SER A 224 -15.14 15.17 -10.29
N TYR A 225 -16.48 15.13 -10.15
CA TYR A 225 -17.32 16.33 -10.16
C TYR A 225 -17.11 17.18 -8.90
N ASP A 226 -17.07 16.55 -7.73
CA ASP A 226 -16.86 17.24 -6.46
C ASP A 226 -15.50 17.94 -6.43
N LYS A 227 -14.42 17.30 -6.92
CA LYS A 227 -13.09 17.91 -7.04
C LYS A 227 -13.06 19.15 -7.94
N THR A 228 -13.93 19.24 -8.95
CA THR A 228 -13.99 20.39 -9.87
C THR A 228 -14.94 21.52 -9.42
N ASN A 229 -15.88 21.25 -8.53
CA ASN A 229 -16.92 22.22 -8.11
C ASN A 229 -16.87 22.62 -6.64
N VAL A 230 -15.83 22.22 -5.88
CA VAL A 230 -15.55 22.83 -4.58
C VAL A 230 -15.26 24.32 -4.79
N LYS A 231 -16.24 25.17 -4.46
CA LYS A 231 -16.01 26.61 -4.34
C LYS A 231 -14.94 26.82 -3.25
N PRO A 232 -13.91 27.64 -3.49
CA PRO A 232 -13.02 28.05 -2.41
C PRO A 232 -13.88 28.80 -1.40
N ASN A 233 -14.04 28.20 -0.22
CA ASN A 233 -14.84 28.81 0.83
C ASN A 233 -14.10 30.04 1.33
N GLN A 234 -14.73 31.20 1.19
CA GLN A 234 -14.25 32.46 1.76
C GLN A 234 -14.15 32.32 3.28
N ARG A 235 -12.95 32.42 3.82
CA ARG A 235 -12.64 33.09 5.08
C ARG A 235 -11.27 33.75 4.97
#